data_AF-A0AAV6P9D8-F1
#
_entry.id   AF-A0AAV6P9D8-F1
#
_cell.length_a   1.000
_cell.length_b   1.000
_cell.length_c   1.000
_cell.angle_alpha   90.00
_cell.angle_beta   90.00
_cell.angle_gamma   90.00
#
_symmetry.space_group_name_H-M   'P 1'
#
loop_
_entity.id
_entity.type
_entity.pdbx_description
1 polymer ?
#
loop_
_entity_poly.entity_id
_entity_poly.type
_entity_poly.pdbx_seq_one_letter_code
_entity_poly.pdbx_strand_id
1 'polypeptide(L)'
;MTRHVQLSPTGETNSWFAGESQQQIVRRHCLCTIQIFNITPLPFPSKPIINPRNHRFRQKPPPTMVRCLFTCLGKGSDNGGVPIPNDKASSATADVTAEENRRGGAVLVELFSSQGCATSPEAEVLLSRLGRGDFELEVPVVVLAYHVDYWDYNGWKDPFGHSHWTVRQKAYIEGLGLDTMFTPQVVVQGRAQAVANDQDSLVGMITSAPKFPSPTFQATFLRPTTDSLEVTLTGALRTKVDSDGADVMVALYESGLVTDCSGGDNKGRVLANDFVVRKLEKLCSVKSASAKKTVSGTVAFCLWESFNGTKCGVAVFVENNLHHIFGCQNFQLPEDI
;
A
#
# COMPACT_ATOMS: atom_id res chain seq x y z
N MET A 1 -38.74 14.97 60.17
CA MET A 1 -37.59 15.34 59.31
C MET A 1 -37.79 16.77 58.85
N THR A 2 -36.69 17.51 58.78
CA THR A 2 -36.60 18.92 59.16
C THR A 2 -36.87 19.90 57.99
N ARG A 3 -37.85 20.80 58.22
CA ARG A 3 -38.00 22.25 57.88
C ARG A 3 -37.86 22.85 56.44
N HIS A 4 -38.93 23.59 56.09
CA HIS A 4 -39.08 24.97 55.54
C HIS A 4 -38.24 25.43 54.32
N VAL A 5 -38.82 25.86 53.17
CA VAL A 5 -39.69 27.06 52.87
C VAL A 5 -38.92 28.37 53.14
N GLN A 6 -38.82 29.42 52.31
CA GLN A 6 -39.18 29.82 50.94
C GLN A 6 -38.74 31.32 50.82
N LEU A 7 -38.79 31.89 49.60
CA LEU A 7 -38.98 33.32 49.27
C LEU A 7 -37.77 34.28 49.11
N SER A 8 -37.68 34.87 47.91
CA SER A 8 -37.25 36.24 47.53
C SER A 8 -38.28 37.30 48.03
N PRO A 9 -38.20 38.66 47.87
CA PRO A 9 -37.45 39.51 46.90
C PRO A 9 -37.00 40.93 47.41
N THR A 10 -36.72 41.87 46.47
CA THR A 10 -36.53 43.35 46.57
C THR A 10 -35.17 43.85 47.13
N GLY A 11 -34.52 44.93 46.71
CA GLY A 11 -34.74 46.09 45.81
C GLY A 11 -33.74 47.20 46.22
N GLU A 12 -33.46 48.17 45.32
CA GLU A 12 -32.70 49.44 45.55
C GLU A 12 -31.15 49.36 45.64
N THR A 13 -30.30 50.28 45.16
CA THR A 13 -30.33 51.53 44.36
C THR A 13 -28.85 51.90 44.13
N ASN A 14 -28.46 52.37 42.94
CA ASN A 14 -27.75 53.65 42.72
C ASN A 14 -27.02 53.72 41.37
N SER A 15 -27.31 54.85 40.73
CA SER A 15 -26.77 55.47 39.52
C SER A 15 -25.29 55.88 39.63
N TRP A 16 -24.59 55.97 38.49
CA TRP A 16 -24.03 57.21 37.89
C TRP A 16 -23.01 56.88 36.77
N PHE A 17 -23.28 57.42 35.57
CA PHE A 17 -22.40 57.93 34.48
C PHE A 17 -20.99 57.34 34.27
N ALA A 18 -20.63 56.80 33.10
CA ALA A 18 -20.42 57.40 31.76
C ALA A 18 -19.12 58.24 31.60
N GLY A 19 -18.39 57.98 30.49
CA GLY A 19 -17.30 58.83 29.93
C GLY A 19 -15.94 58.12 29.93
N GLU A 20 -15.50 57.49 28.83
CA GLU A 20 -14.79 58.07 27.66
C GLU A 20 -13.31 58.44 27.87
N SER A 21 -12.48 57.79 27.03
CA SER A 21 -11.26 58.28 26.37
C SER A 21 -9.99 58.58 27.20
N GLN A 22 -8.88 57.94 26.84
CA GLN A 22 -7.78 58.57 26.08
C GLN A 22 -6.57 57.63 25.98
N GLN A 23 -5.96 57.66 24.79
CA GLN A 23 -4.70 57.04 24.43
C GLN A 23 -3.53 57.73 25.17
N GLN A 24 -2.48 56.99 25.55
CA GLN A 24 -1.11 57.35 25.15
C GLN A 24 -0.05 56.29 25.50
N ILE A 25 0.51 55.74 24.42
CA ILE A 25 1.93 55.50 24.13
C ILE A 25 2.90 55.82 25.28
N VAL A 26 3.63 54.80 25.75
CA VAL A 26 5.02 54.95 26.18
C VAL A 26 5.87 53.84 25.56
N ARG A 27 6.75 54.27 24.65
CA ARG A 27 7.84 53.49 24.06
C ARG A 27 8.83 53.09 25.16
N ARG A 28 9.12 51.80 25.29
CA ARG A 28 10.36 51.33 25.95
C ARG A 28 11.31 50.79 24.90
N HIS A 29 12.40 51.53 24.70
CA HIS A 29 13.60 51.11 23.99
C HIS A 29 14.16 49.86 24.65
N CYS A 30 14.26 48.76 23.90
CA CYS A 30 15.13 47.64 24.23
C CYS A 30 16.32 47.69 23.27
N LEU A 31 17.47 48.12 23.77
CA LEU A 31 18.75 48.09 23.06
C LEU A 31 19.16 46.62 22.90
N CYS A 32 19.08 46.11 21.66
CA CYS A 32 19.61 44.80 21.30
C CYS A 32 21.04 44.99 20.79
N THR A 33 22.02 44.68 21.64
CA THR A 33 23.43 44.62 21.25
C THR A 33 23.64 43.39 20.37
N ILE A 34 24.00 43.63 19.11
CA ILE A 34 24.40 42.59 18.16
C ILE A 34 25.80 42.11 18.54
N GLN A 35 25.92 40.91 19.11
CA GLN A 35 27.18 40.17 19.13
C GLN A 35 27.25 39.29 17.88
N ILE A 36 28.17 39.64 16.98
CA ILE A 36 28.56 38.84 15.83
C ILE A 36 29.43 37.71 16.36
N PHE A 37 28.88 36.49 16.44
CA PHE A 37 29.68 35.28 16.56
C PHE A 37 30.15 34.86 15.16
N ASN A 38 31.46 34.98 14.92
CA ASN A 38 32.13 34.35 13.80
C ASN A 38 32.05 32.83 13.95
N ILE A 39 31.22 32.18 13.14
CA ILE A 39 31.20 30.73 13.01
C ILE A 39 32.00 30.37 11.76
N THR A 40 33.24 29.94 11.97
CA THR A 40 34.05 29.23 10.97
C THR A 40 33.36 27.90 10.59
N PRO A 41 33.21 27.58 9.29
CA PRO A 41 32.65 26.30 8.88
C PRO A 41 33.64 25.16 9.14
N LEU A 42 33.18 24.14 9.86
CA LEU A 42 33.89 22.86 10.01
C LEU A 42 33.84 22.07 8.69
N PRO A 43 34.90 21.33 8.32
CA PRO A 43 34.97 20.62 7.06
C PRO A 43 34.12 19.33 7.09
N PHE A 44 33.34 19.12 6.03
CA PHE A 44 32.61 17.89 5.75
C PHE A 44 33.57 16.68 5.67
N PRO A 45 33.23 15.53 6.29
CA PRO A 45 33.98 14.31 6.06
C PRO A 45 33.76 13.79 4.63
N SER A 46 34.88 13.54 3.97
CA SER A 46 35.05 12.99 2.63
C SER A 46 34.39 11.62 2.44
N LYS A 47 33.73 11.46 1.29
CA LYS A 47 33.20 10.20 0.73
C LYS A 47 34.25 9.07 0.78
N PRO A 48 33.88 7.82 1.12
CA PRO A 48 34.76 6.68 0.87
C PRO A 48 34.80 6.35 -0.62
N ILE A 49 36.01 6.38 -1.17
CA ILE A 49 36.36 5.90 -2.52
C ILE A 49 36.35 4.36 -2.48
N ILE A 50 35.35 3.74 -3.10
CA ILE A 50 35.35 2.29 -3.37
C ILE A 50 36.06 2.07 -4.71
N ASN A 51 37.20 1.41 -4.64
CA ASN A 51 38.04 1.02 -5.77
C ASN A 51 37.55 -0.34 -6.32
N PRO A 52 37.09 -0.45 -7.58
CA PRO A 52 36.66 -1.73 -8.14
C PRO A 52 37.88 -2.56 -8.52
N ARG A 53 38.22 -3.56 -7.70
CA ARG A 53 39.20 -4.59 -8.09
C ARG A 53 38.58 -5.52 -9.14
N ASN A 54 39.22 -5.50 -10.31
CA ASN A 54 39.10 -6.45 -11.41
C ASN A 54 39.12 -7.92 -10.93
N HIS A 55 37.99 -8.62 -11.09
CA HIS A 55 38.00 -10.08 -11.28
C HIS A 55 37.59 -10.39 -12.71
N ARG A 56 38.60 -10.56 -13.57
CA ARG A 56 38.46 -11.21 -14.89
C ARG A 56 38.07 -12.68 -14.67
N PHE A 57 36.79 -13.01 -14.82
CA PHE A 57 36.38 -14.37 -15.12
C PHE A 57 36.44 -14.58 -16.64
N ARG A 58 37.36 -15.47 -17.06
CA ARG A 58 37.45 -15.99 -18.43
C ARG A 58 36.15 -16.73 -18.78
N GLN A 59 35.35 -16.17 -19.69
CA GLN A 59 34.30 -16.93 -20.37
C GLN A 59 34.92 -17.71 -21.54
N LYS A 60 34.72 -19.02 -21.56
CA LYS A 60 34.94 -19.89 -22.74
C LYS A 60 33.73 -19.76 -23.68
N PRO A 61 33.92 -19.78 -25.01
CA PRO A 61 32.83 -19.65 -25.96
C PRO A 61 31.94 -20.92 -26.00
N PRO A 62 30.63 -20.80 -26.30
CA PRO A 62 29.73 -21.94 -26.44
C PRO A 62 29.91 -22.63 -27.81
N PRO A 63 29.64 -23.94 -27.92
CA PRO A 63 29.64 -24.62 -29.20
C PRO A 63 28.34 -24.33 -29.97
N THR A 64 28.53 -24.00 -31.25
CA THR A 64 27.55 -24.00 -32.34
C THR A 64 26.70 -25.27 -32.35
N MET A 65 25.37 -25.11 -32.35
CA MET A 65 24.44 -26.20 -32.63
C MET A 65 23.56 -25.86 -33.83
N VAL A 66 23.42 -26.89 -34.66
CA VAL A 66 22.90 -26.92 -36.02
C VAL A 66 21.40 -26.65 -36.06
N ARG A 67 21.00 -25.82 -37.02
CA ARG A 67 19.61 -25.47 -37.34
C ARG A 67 18.97 -26.63 -38.12
N CYS A 68 18.06 -27.37 -37.51
CA CYS A 68 17.27 -28.40 -38.18
C CYS A 68 16.00 -27.76 -38.77
N LEU A 69 15.90 -27.75 -40.10
CA LEU A 69 14.72 -27.34 -40.86
C LEU A 69 13.67 -28.47 -40.81
N PHE A 70 12.51 -28.20 -40.22
CA PHE A 70 11.32 -29.03 -40.42
C PHE A 70 10.52 -28.46 -41.60
N THR A 71 10.52 -29.18 -42.71
CA THR A 71 9.59 -29.03 -43.83
C THR A 71 8.26 -29.69 -43.49
N CYS A 72 7.16 -28.93 -43.48
CA CYS A 72 5.81 -29.47 -43.53
C CYS A 72 5.33 -29.52 -44.98
N LEU A 73 5.16 -30.72 -45.52
CA LEU A 73 4.38 -30.98 -46.73
C LEU A 73 2.89 -31.05 -46.35
N GLY A 74 2.03 -30.38 -47.13
CA GLY A 74 0.58 -30.39 -46.96
C GLY A 74 -0.13 -31.55 -47.65
N LYS A 75 -1.43 -31.70 -47.35
CA LYS A 75 -2.52 -32.02 -48.29
C LYS A 75 -3.86 -32.03 -47.56
N GLY A 76 -4.87 -31.41 -48.16
CA GLY A 76 -6.24 -31.35 -47.64
C GLY A 76 -7.13 -32.51 -48.09
N SER A 77 -8.38 -32.47 -47.64
CA SER A 77 -9.60 -32.82 -48.40
C SER A 77 -10.84 -32.54 -47.56
N ASP A 78 -11.87 -32.04 -48.23
CA ASP A 78 -13.22 -31.71 -47.77
C ASP A 78 -13.98 -32.86 -47.09
N ASN A 79 -14.90 -32.51 -46.19
CA ASN A 79 -16.28 -33.02 -46.25
C ASN A 79 -17.24 -32.17 -45.38
N GLY A 80 -18.43 -31.96 -45.95
CA GLY A 80 -19.45 -31.04 -45.45
C GLY A 80 -20.28 -31.52 -44.25
N GLY A 81 -21.04 -30.58 -43.74
CA GLY A 81 -22.05 -30.76 -42.70
C GLY A 81 -22.26 -29.45 -41.97
N VAL A 82 -23.37 -28.76 -42.24
CA VAL A 82 -23.84 -27.60 -41.48
C VAL A 82 -24.66 -28.14 -40.30
N PRO A 83 -24.31 -27.85 -39.04
CA PRO A 83 -25.24 -27.93 -37.93
C PRO A 83 -25.64 -26.53 -37.47
N ILE A 84 -26.95 -26.36 -37.30
CA ILE A 84 -27.63 -25.23 -36.66
C ILE A 84 -27.04 -25.01 -35.25
N PRO A 85 -26.74 -23.77 -34.81
CA PRO A 85 -26.27 -23.54 -33.45
C PRO A 85 -27.47 -23.57 -32.49
N ASN A 86 -27.45 -24.55 -31.58
CA ASN A 86 -28.28 -24.56 -30.39
C ASN A 86 -27.60 -23.68 -29.32
N ASP A 87 -28.37 -22.79 -28.70
CA ASP A 87 -27.96 -21.93 -27.60
C ASP A 87 -27.25 -22.73 -26.50
N LYS A 88 -25.97 -22.43 -26.27
CA LYS A 88 -25.25 -22.77 -25.05
C LYS A 88 -24.57 -21.52 -24.52
N ALA A 89 -24.93 -21.18 -23.28
CA ALA A 89 -24.31 -20.17 -22.46
C ALA A 89 -22.79 -20.20 -22.60
N SER A 90 -22.24 -19.07 -23.02
CA SER A 90 -20.79 -18.85 -23.13
C SER A 90 -20.17 -18.83 -21.73
N SER A 91 -19.71 -19.99 -21.28
CA SER A 91 -18.69 -20.10 -20.23
C SER A 91 -17.37 -19.57 -20.79
N ALA A 92 -17.18 -18.26 -20.72
CA ALA A 92 -15.96 -17.58 -21.13
C ALA A 92 -14.86 -17.74 -20.07
N THR A 93 -14.32 -18.95 -19.89
CA THR A 93 -13.17 -19.21 -19.00
C THR A 93 -12.48 -20.52 -19.39
N ALA A 94 -11.50 -20.47 -20.30
CA ALA A 94 -10.56 -21.60 -20.43
C ALA A 94 -9.19 -21.27 -21.02
N ASP A 95 -9.03 -20.26 -21.89
CA ASP A 95 -7.75 -20.10 -22.63
C ASP A 95 -6.82 -18.97 -22.14
N VAL A 96 -7.28 -18.10 -21.23
CA VAL A 96 -6.45 -16.98 -20.73
C VAL A 96 -5.44 -17.43 -19.66
N THR A 97 -5.77 -18.49 -18.91
CA THR A 97 -5.03 -18.92 -17.70
C THR A 97 -3.68 -19.61 -17.96
N ALA A 98 -3.45 -20.12 -19.17
CA ALA A 98 -2.20 -20.80 -19.53
C ALA A 98 -1.09 -19.83 -20.00
N GLU A 99 -1.48 -18.71 -20.63
CA GLU A 99 -0.55 -17.64 -21.03
C GLU A 99 -0.21 -16.73 -19.83
N GLU A 100 -1.19 -16.43 -18.96
CA GLU A 100 -0.96 -15.70 -17.70
C GLU A 100 -0.03 -16.47 -16.76
N ASN A 101 -0.15 -17.80 -16.69
CA ASN A 101 0.81 -18.63 -15.94
C ASN A 101 2.23 -18.59 -16.51
N ARG A 102 2.41 -18.27 -17.80
CA ARG A 102 3.72 -18.18 -18.47
C ARG A 102 4.41 -16.82 -18.29
N ARG A 103 3.66 -15.76 -17.97
CA ARG A 103 4.17 -14.38 -17.87
C ARG A 103 4.74 -13.99 -16.49
N GLY A 104 4.70 -14.91 -15.52
CA GLY A 104 4.97 -14.56 -14.12
C GLY A 104 3.76 -13.85 -13.50
N GLY A 105 3.57 -13.99 -12.19
CA GLY A 105 2.45 -13.35 -11.50
C GLY A 105 2.72 -11.89 -11.14
N ALA A 106 1.69 -11.27 -10.57
CA ALA A 106 1.71 -9.86 -10.21
C ALA A 106 2.80 -9.52 -9.18
N VAL A 107 3.32 -8.30 -9.28
CA VAL A 107 4.28 -7.73 -8.32
C VAL A 107 3.51 -6.95 -7.26
N LEU A 108 3.73 -7.26 -5.98
CA LEU A 108 3.18 -6.48 -4.87
C LEU A 108 4.07 -5.27 -4.58
N VAL A 109 3.45 -4.09 -4.50
CA VAL A 109 4.06 -2.81 -4.17
C VAL A 109 3.34 -2.21 -2.97
N GLU A 110 4.08 -2.00 -1.89
CA GLU A 110 3.56 -1.49 -0.62
C GLU A 110 4.14 -0.11 -0.36
N LEU A 111 3.28 0.91 -0.33
CA LEU A 111 3.65 2.27 0.06
C LEU A 111 3.42 2.45 1.56
N PHE A 112 4.42 2.99 2.27
CA PHE A 112 4.29 3.52 3.62
C PHE A 112 4.28 5.04 3.56
N SER A 113 3.20 5.63 4.04
CA SER A 113 2.86 7.03 3.84
C SER A 113 2.24 7.64 5.11
N SER A 114 2.03 8.95 5.09
CA SER A 114 1.25 9.66 6.12
C SER A 114 0.86 11.02 5.58
N GLN A 115 -0.38 11.45 5.81
CA GLN A 115 -0.84 12.80 5.54
C GLN A 115 -0.09 13.86 6.38
N GLY A 116 0.50 13.46 7.52
CA GLY A 116 1.33 14.34 8.35
C GLY A 116 2.74 14.59 7.79
N CYS A 117 3.20 13.76 6.85
CA CYS A 117 4.49 13.93 6.18
C CYS A 117 4.36 14.87 4.97
N ALA A 118 5.17 15.92 4.93
CA ALA A 118 5.13 16.96 3.88
C ALA A 118 5.22 16.41 2.45
N THR A 119 6.05 15.38 2.22
CA THR A 119 6.38 14.87 0.88
C THR A 119 5.58 13.64 0.47
N SER A 120 4.82 13.03 1.39
CA SER A 120 4.01 11.85 1.10
C SER A 120 2.91 12.08 0.05
N PRO A 121 2.25 13.25 -0.05
CA PRO A 121 1.23 13.46 -1.08
C PRO A 121 1.74 13.28 -2.53
N GLU A 122 3.02 13.49 -2.79
CA GLU A 122 3.60 13.24 -4.12
C GLU A 122 3.71 11.73 -4.41
N ALA A 123 4.14 10.93 -3.44
CA ALA A 123 4.18 9.47 -3.53
C ALA A 123 2.80 8.84 -3.66
N GLU A 124 1.78 9.38 -2.98
CA GLU A 124 0.39 8.93 -3.10
C GLU A 124 -0.12 9.09 -4.54
N VAL A 125 0.17 10.24 -5.18
CA VAL A 125 -0.17 10.46 -6.59
C VAL A 125 0.58 9.47 -7.48
N LEU A 126 1.86 9.22 -7.20
CA LEU A 126 2.64 8.25 -7.95
C LEU A 126 2.08 6.82 -7.83
N LEU A 127 1.71 6.38 -6.63
CA LEU A 127 1.11 5.08 -6.38
C LEU A 127 -0.26 4.96 -7.07
N SER A 128 -1.06 6.02 -7.04
CA SER A 128 -2.36 6.08 -7.71
C SER A 128 -2.23 5.91 -9.22
N ARG A 129 -1.22 6.55 -9.84
CA ARG A 129 -0.88 6.36 -11.26
C ARG A 129 -0.41 4.93 -11.54
N LEU A 130 0.37 4.34 -10.64
CA LEU A 130 0.83 2.95 -10.76
C LEU A 130 -0.34 1.97 -10.75
N GLY A 131 -1.25 2.10 -9.78
CA GLY A 131 -2.42 1.24 -9.66
C GLY A 131 -3.41 1.38 -10.82
N ARG A 132 -3.50 2.57 -11.45
CA ARG A 132 -4.29 2.79 -12.67
C ARG A 132 -3.64 2.23 -13.95
N GLY A 133 -2.36 1.85 -13.89
CA GLY A 133 -1.63 1.29 -15.03
C GLY A 133 -1.00 2.35 -15.95
N ASP A 134 -0.81 3.58 -15.48
CA ASP A 134 -0.29 4.70 -16.30
C ASP A 134 1.16 4.49 -16.79
N PHE A 135 1.89 3.48 -16.27
CA PHE A 135 3.31 3.24 -16.57
C PHE A 135 3.56 2.11 -17.59
N GLU A 136 2.51 1.54 -18.19
CA GLU A 136 2.61 0.53 -19.26
C GLU A 136 3.58 -0.64 -18.93
N LEU A 137 3.57 -1.10 -17.68
CA LEU A 137 4.44 -2.18 -17.23
C LEU A 137 4.07 -3.51 -17.89
N GLU A 138 5.07 -4.31 -18.27
CA GLU A 138 4.87 -5.65 -18.84
C GLU A 138 4.29 -6.66 -17.84
N VAL A 139 4.25 -6.30 -16.55
CA VAL A 139 3.74 -7.14 -15.47
C VAL A 139 2.59 -6.48 -14.74
N PRO A 140 1.57 -7.25 -14.32
CA PRO A 140 0.54 -6.75 -13.42
C PRO A 140 1.14 -6.32 -12.08
N VAL A 141 0.56 -5.28 -11.48
CA VAL A 141 0.97 -4.77 -10.18
C VAL A 141 -0.23 -4.74 -9.24
N VAL A 142 -0.02 -5.19 -8.01
CA VAL A 142 -0.94 -4.98 -6.89
C VAL A 142 -0.33 -3.91 -6.00
N VAL A 143 -1.08 -2.85 -5.71
CA VAL A 143 -0.63 -1.73 -4.89
C VAL A 143 -1.41 -1.69 -3.58
N LEU A 144 -0.72 -1.36 -2.48
CA LEU A 144 -1.30 -1.18 -1.15
C LEU A 144 -0.63 0.01 -0.47
N ALA A 145 -1.42 0.92 0.12
CA ALA A 145 -0.94 2.07 0.86
C ALA A 145 -1.21 1.91 2.37
N TYR A 146 -0.15 1.97 3.16
CA TYR A 146 -0.14 1.81 4.61
C TYR A 146 0.18 3.15 5.26
N HIS A 147 -0.79 3.74 5.94
CA HIS A 147 -0.62 5.03 6.60
C HIS A 147 -0.05 4.87 8.01
N VAL A 148 1.21 5.25 8.21
CA VAL A 148 1.87 5.14 9.52
C VAL A 148 1.40 6.25 10.46
N ASP A 149 1.37 5.98 11.76
CA ASP A 149 0.85 6.90 12.78
C ASP A 149 1.92 7.78 13.43
N TYR A 150 3.21 7.48 13.22
CA TYR A 150 4.29 8.20 13.91
C TYR A 150 4.49 9.63 13.42
N TRP A 151 3.72 10.15 12.46
CA TRP A 151 3.70 11.57 12.07
C TRP A 151 2.60 12.37 12.75
N ASP A 152 1.69 11.74 13.49
CA ASP A 152 0.54 12.41 14.10
C ASP A 152 0.94 13.50 15.12
N TYR A 153 2.18 13.45 15.61
CA TYR A 153 2.73 14.49 16.49
C TYR A 153 2.96 15.84 15.79
N ASN A 154 2.97 15.89 14.46
CA ASN A 154 3.19 17.11 13.67
C ASN A 154 1.94 18.02 13.59
N GLY A 155 0.95 17.84 14.45
CA GLY A 155 -0.23 18.72 14.50
C GLY A 155 -1.29 18.42 13.44
N TRP A 156 -1.19 17.28 12.75
CA TRP A 156 -2.25 16.66 11.96
C TRP A 156 -2.30 15.18 12.29
N LYS A 157 -3.47 14.69 12.70
CA LYS A 157 -3.70 13.27 12.90
C LYS A 157 -4.23 12.68 11.60
N ASP A 158 -3.46 11.78 11.00
CA ASP A 158 -3.89 11.10 9.78
C ASP A 158 -5.11 10.20 10.09
N PRO A 159 -6.27 10.36 9.41
CA PRO A 159 -7.45 9.54 9.65
C PRO A 159 -7.25 8.06 9.28
N PHE A 160 -6.24 7.74 8.47
CA PHE A 160 -5.88 6.39 8.06
C PHE A 160 -4.65 5.86 8.80
N GLY A 161 -4.00 6.71 9.60
CA GLY A 161 -2.85 6.39 10.43
C GLY A 161 -3.14 5.26 11.41
N HIS A 162 -2.29 4.21 11.42
CA HIS A 162 -2.45 3.10 12.38
C HIS A 162 -1.11 2.48 12.80
N SER A 163 -0.98 2.16 14.08
CA SER A 163 0.24 1.57 14.66
C SER A 163 0.64 0.23 14.04
N HIS A 164 -0.32 -0.58 13.61
CA HIS A 164 -0.06 -1.82 12.86
C HIS A 164 0.74 -1.57 11.57
N TRP A 165 0.50 -0.45 10.89
CA TRP A 165 1.21 -0.07 9.67
C TRP A 165 2.64 0.36 9.99
N THR A 166 2.83 1.10 11.09
CA THR A 166 4.16 1.40 11.65
C THR A 166 4.93 0.13 12.02
N VAL A 167 4.28 -0.86 12.65
CA VAL A 167 4.90 -2.15 13.00
C VAL A 167 5.28 -2.93 11.75
N ARG A 168 4.43 -2.97 10.72
CA ARG A 168 4.76 -3.60 9.43
C ARG A 168 5.95 -2.92 8.76
N GLN A 169 6.00 -1.59 8.75
CA GLN A 169 7.16 -0.86 8.21
C GLN A 169 8.44 -1.21 8.97
N LYS A 170 8.37 -1.25 10.30
CA LYS A 170 9.51 -1.60 11.16
C LYS A 170 10.05 -2.99 10.83
N ALA A 171 9.18 -3.97 10.58
CA ALA A 171 9.60 -5.30 10.17
C ALA A 171 10.39 -5.29 8.85
N TYR A 172 10.03 -4.42 7.89
CA TYR A 172 10.84 -4.22 6.69
C TYR A 172 12.16 -3.52 6.95
N ILE A 173 12.20 -2.52 7.82
CA ILE A 173 13.47 -1.88 8.21
C ILE A 173 14.44 -2.91 8.77
N GLU A 174 13.98 -3.78 9.66
CA GLU A 174 14.80 -4.85 10.24
C GLU A 174 15.19 -5.90 9.19
N GLY A 175 14.24 -6.39 8.38
CA GLY A 175 14.49 -7.42 7.37
C GLY A 175 15.39 -6.98 6.21
N LEU A 176 15.37 -5.69 5.87
CA LEU A 176 16.19 -5.10 4.80
C LEU A 176 17.51 -4.52 5.33
N GLY A 177 17.76 -4.57 6.64
CA GLY A 177 18.99 -4.06 7.26
C GLY A 177 19.14 -2.54 7.13
N LEU A 178 18.04 -1.80 7.31
CA LEU A 178 18.01 -0.34 7.23
C LEU A 178 18.10 0.28 8.63
N ASP A 179 18.68 1.47 8.70
CA ASP A 179 18.90 2.15 9.99
C ASP A 179 17.73 3.04 10.43
N THR A 180 16.79 3.36 9.55
CA THR A 180 15.80 4.41 9.81
C THR A 180 14.47 4.14 9.08
N MET A 181 13.36 4.30 9.81
CA MET A 181 12.02 4.40 9.22
C MET A 181 11.81 5.81 8.67
N PHE A 182 11.26 5.91 7.47
CA PHE A 182 10.95 7.20 6.85
C PHE A 182 9.70 7.07 5.99
N THR A 183 9.07 8.20 5.68
CA THR A 183 8.05 8.28 4.63
C THR A 183 8.38 9.39 3.65
N PRO A 184 7.95 9.27 2.39
CA PRO A 184 7.26 8.11 1.84
C PRO A 184 8.27 7.02 1.44
N GLN A 185 8.02 5.78 1.87
CA GLN A 185 8.83 4.61 1.54
C GLN A 185 8.01 3.64 0.71
N VAL A 186 8.57 3.11 -0.37
CA VAL A 186 7.97 1.99 -1.09
C VAL A 186 8.77 0.72 -0.83
N VAL A 187 8.08 -0.41 -0.69
CA VAL A 187 8.66 -1.74 -0.59
C VAL A 187 8.07 -2.60 -1.71
N VAL A 188 8.94 -3.20 -2.54
CA VAL A 188 8.56 -4.05 -3.67
C VAL A 188 8.87 -5.50 -3.32
N GLN A 189 7.83 -6.35 -3.38
CA GLN A 189 7.90 -7.78 -3.07
C GLN A 189 8.54 -8.09 -1.70
N GLY A 190 8.53 -7.15 -0.75
CA GLY A 190 9.21 -7.26 0.54
C GLY A 190 10.74 -7.38 0.46
N ARG A 191 11.37 -7.07 -0.68
CA ARG A 191 12.80 -7.37 -0.93
C ARG A 191 13.63 -6.16 -1.34
N ALA A 192 13.00 -5.17 -1.95
CA ALA A 192 13.64 -3.94 -2.38
C ALA A 192 12.83 -2.75 -1.90
N GLN A 193 13.48 -1.62 -1.67
CA GLN A 193 12.83 -0.41 -1.19
C GLN A 193 13.49 0.84 -1.75
N ALA A 194 12.72 1.91 -1.81
CA ALA A 194 13.24 3.23 -2.13
C ALA A 194 12.37 4.33 -1.50
N VAL A 195 12.83 5.57 -1.63
CA VAL A 195 11.97 6.75 -1.43
C VAL A 195 10.92 6.76 -2.54
N ALA A 196 9.64 6.85 -2.15
CA ALA A 196 8.53 6.65 -3.09
C ALA A 196 8.18 7.88 -3.95
N ASN A 197 9.03 8.91 -3.97
CA ASN A 197 8.89 10.08 -4.85
C ASN A 197 9.72 9.96 -6.14
N ASP A 198 10.50 8.89 -6.28
CA ASP A 198 11.32 8.62 -7.47
C ASP A 198 10.62 7.60 -8.38
N GLN A 199 9.96 8.10 -9.43
CA GLN A 199 9.23 7.29 -10.42
C GLN A 199 10.14 6.27 -11.13
N ASP A 200 11.31 6.70 -11.58
CA ASP A 200 12.21 5.84 -12.36
C ASP A 200 12.78 4.71 -11.50
N SER A 201 13.13 5.03 -10.25
CA SER A 201 13.52 4.03 -9.26
C SER A 201 12.40 3.02 -8.99
N LEU A 202 11.16 3.49 -8.77
CA LEU A 202 10.00 2.62 -8.56
C LEU A 202 9.76 1.67 -9.75
N VAL A 203 9.69 2.22 -10.97
CA VAL A 203 9.48 1.43 -12.20
C VAL A 203 10.63 0.44 -12.41
N GLY A 204 11.87 0.85 -12.18
CA GLY A 204 13.05 -0.02 -12.27
C GLY A 204 13.02 -1.18 -11.26
N MET A 205 12.61 -0.91 -10.01
CA MET A 205 12.45 -1.94 -8.98
C MET A 205 11.34 -2.94 -9.35
N ILE A 206 10.19 -2.47 -9.85
CA ILE A 206 9.09 -3.37 -10.26
C ILE A 206 9.53 -4.24 -11.45
N THR A 207 10.20 -3.64 -12.43
CA THR A 207 10.68 -4.36 -13.63
C THR A 207 11.69 -5.44 -13.26
N SER A 208 12.62 -5.14 -12.35
CA SER A 208 13.66 -6.07 -11.90
C SER A 208 13.21 -7.06 -10.82
N ALA A 209 12.05 -6.84 -10.19
CA ALA A 209 11.58 -7.67 -9.10
C ALA A 209 11.38 -9.15 -9.51
N PRO A 210 11.63 -10.09 -8.59
CA PRO A 210 11.34 -11.50 -8.81
C PRO A 210 9.83 -11.71 -8.94
N LYS A 211 9.46 -12.40 -10.02
CA LYS A 211 8.07 -12.70 -10.38
C LYS A 211 7.76 -14.13 -9.98
N PHE A 212 6.68 -14.31 -9.23
CA PHE A 212 6.21 -15.63 -8.81
C PHE A 212 4.83 -15.87 -9.41
N PRO A 213 4.46 -17.10 -9.79
CA PRO A 213 3.10 -17.39 -10.23
C PRO A 213 2.08 -16.90 -9.20
N SER A 214 1.07 -16.17 -9.65
CA SER A 214 0.02 -15.70 -8.74
C SER A 214 -0.73 -16.91 -8.13
N PRO A 215 -1.14 -16.83 -6.85
CA PRO A 215 -2.07 -17.80 -6.31
C PRO A 215 -3.38 -17.77 -7.13
N THR A 216 -4.13 -18.87 -7.03
CA THR A 216 -5.37 -19.09 -7.81
C THR A 216 -6.56 -19.17 -6.88
N PHE A 217 -6.70 -18.18 -5.99
CA PHE A 217 -7.84 -18.10 -5.08
C PHE A 217 -9.11 -17.70 -5.83
N GLN A 218 -10.21 -18.35 -5.44
CA GLN A 218 -11.56 -17.89 -5.65
C GLN A 218 -12.02 -17.24 -4.34
N ALA A 219 -12.58 -16.04 -4.44
CA ALA A 219 -13.09 -15.29 -3.31
C ALA A 219 -14.62 -15.30 -3.30
N THR A 220 -15.19 -15.60 -2.14
CA THR A 220 -16.62 -15.41 -1.84
C THR A 220 -16.74 -14.36 -0.76
N PHE A 221 -17.58 -13.36 -0.99
CA PHE A 221 -17.82 -12.26 -0.07
C PHE A 221 -19.22 -12.41 0.52
N LEU A 222 -19.31 -12.27 1.83
CA LEU A 222 -20.58 -12.26 2.55
C LEU A 222 -20.57 -11.09 3.52
N ARG A 223 -21.70 -10.39 3.65
CA ARG A 223 -21.89 -9.31 4.60
C ARG A 223 -22.99 -9.70 5.61
N PRO A 224 -22.64 -10.45 6.69
CA PRO A 224 -23.62 -10.94 7.64
C PRO A 224 -24.35 -9.82 8.39
N THR A 225 -23.66 -8.71 8.67
CA THR A 225 -24.23 -7.50 9.28
C THR A 225 -23.75 -6.26 8.53
N THR A 226 -24.34 -5.10 8.84
CA THR A 226 -23.90 -3.83 8.24
C THR A 226 -22.44 -3.51 8.53
N ASP A 227 -21.89 -4.03 9.62
CA ASP A 227 -20.58 -3.65 10.14
C ASP A 227 -19.55 -4.79 10.00
N SER A 228 -19.89 -5.88 9.30
CA SER A 228 -19.00 -7.02 9.12
C SER A 228 -18.91 -7.49 7.67
N LEU A 229 -17.71 -7.81 7.24
CA LEU A 229 -17.44 -8.45 5.95
C LEU A 229 -16.69 -9.75 6.18
N GLU A 230 -17.25 -10.86 5.72
CA GLU A 230 -16.59 -12.16 5.66
C GLU A 230 -16.05 -12.40 4.24
N VAL A 231 -14.78 -12.79 4.17
CA VAL A 231 -14.10 -13.13 2.91
C VAL A 231 -13.59 -14.55 3.01
N THR A 232 -14.21 -15.44 2.25
CA THR A 232 -13.78 -16.83 2.11
C THR A 232 -12.91 -16.96 0.86
N LEU A 233 -11.70 -17.47 1.03
CA LEU A 233 -10.74 -17.69 -0.05
C LEU A 233 -10.44 -19.17 -0.18
N THR A 234 -10.57 -19.72 -1.39
CA THR A 234 -10.20 -21.12 -1.69
C THR A 234 -9.39 -21.21 -2.98
N GLY A 235 -8.18 -21.78 -2.94
CA GLY A 235 -7.33 -21.88 -4.12
C GLY A 235 -5.94 -22.42 -3.87
N ALA A 236 -5.17 -22.63 -4.94
CA ALA A 236 -3.79 -23.12 -4.84
C ALA A 236 -2.78 -21.97 -4.74
N LEU A 237 -1.73 -22.16 -3.93
CA LEU A 237 -0.68 -21.16 -3.72
C LEU A 237 0.23 -20.94 -4.94
N ARG A 238 0.38 -21.95 -5.81
CA ARG A 238 1.21 -21.95 -7.03
C ARG A 238 2.72 -21.74 -6.82
N THR A 239 3.14 -21.40 -5.61
CA THR A 239 4.53 -21.38 -5.17
C THR A 239 4.77 -22.48 -4.14
N LYS A 240 5.94 -23.13 -4.20
CA LYS A 240 6.35 -24.12 -3.20
C LYS A 240 6.69 -23.39 -1.90
N VAL A 241 6.13 -23.84 -0.79
CA VAL A 241 6.47 -23.34 0.55
C VAL A 241 7.41 -24.34 1.20
N ASP A 242 8.53 -23.86 1.70
CA ASP A 242 9.55 -24.64 2.39
C ASP A 242 9.17 -24.90 3.87
N SER A 243 10.15 -25.37 4.66
CA SER A 243 9.98 -25.66 6.07
C SER A 243 9.82 -24.42 6.94
N ASP A 244 10.30 -23.27 6.47
CA ASP A 244 10.25 -22.01 7.22
C ASP A 244 8.82 -21.45 7.21
N GLY A 245 8.02 -21.89 6.23
CA GLY A 245 6.59 -21.62 6.16
C GLY A 245 6.27 -20.27 5.53
N ALA A 246 4.98 -20.08 5.24
CA ALA A 246 4.46 -18.85 4.70
C ALA A 246 3.08 -18.56 5.26
N ASP A 247 2.77 -17.29 5.43
CA ASP A 247 1.46 -16.79 5.82
C ASP A 247 0.71 -16.31 4.57
N VAL A 248 -0.58 -16.66 4.51
CA VAL A 248 -1.50 -16.10 3.51
C VAL A 248 -2.19 -14.92 4.16
N MET A 249 -1.92 -13.74 3.64
CA MET A 249 -2.41 -12.47 4.15
C MET A 249 -3.51 -11.92 3.27
N VAL A 250 -4.49 -11.24 3.88
CA VAL A 250 -5.65 -10.66 3.22
C VAL A 250 -5.78 -9.20 3.63
N ALA A 251 -5.56 -8.29 2.68
CA ALA A 251 -5.71 -6.85 2.87
C ALA A 251 -7.04 -6.38 2.29
N LEU A 252 -7.84 -5.69 3.09
CA LEU A 252 -8.98 -4.90 2.63
C LEU A 252 -8.51 -3.44 2.49
N TYR A 253 -8.54 -2.92 1.27
CA TYR A 253 -8.16 -1.55 0.97
C TYR A 253 -9.32 -0.74 0.41
N GLU A 254 -9.21 0.58 0.47
CA GLU A 254 -10.18 1.54 -0.03
C GLU A 254 -9.49 2.61 -0.89
N SER A 255 -10.14 3.04 -1.95
CA SER A 255 -9.64 4.07 -2.88
C SER A 255 -10.63 5.22 -3.04
N GLY A 256 -10.20 6.32 -3.67
CA GLY A 256 -11.00 7.52 -3.85
C GLY A 256 -11.33 8.21 -2.54
N LEU A 257 -10.41 8.17 -1.58
CA LEU A 257 -10.49 8.86 -0.31
C LEU A 257 -10.02 10.30 -0.51
N VAL A 258 -10.73 11.24 0.12
CA VAL A 258 -10.45 12.67 0.05
C VAL A 258 -10.48 13.22 1.47
N THR A 259 -9.45 13.98 1.84
CA THR A 259 -9.33 14.58 3.17
C THR A 259 -8.93 16.03 3.08
N ASP A 260 -9.70 16.91 3.72
CA ASP A 260 -9.33 18.30 3.94
C ASP A 260 -8.34 18.38 5.11
N CYS A 261 -7.06 18.52 4.81
CA CYS A 261 -6.01 18.56 5.82
C CYS A 261 -5.96 19.95 6.47
N SER A 262 -6.40 20.06 7.72
CA SER A 262 -6.51 21.35 8.43
C SER A 262 -5.32 21.69 9.33
N GLY A 263 -4.33 20.81 9.42
CA GLY A 263 -3.15 20.95 10.29
C GLY A 263 -1.88 20.37 9.69
N GLY A 264 -0.78 20.43 10.45
CA GLY A 264 0.53 19.89 10.08
C GLY A 264 1.14 20.49 8.81
N ASP A 265 2.14 19.80 8.26
CA ASP A 265 2.93 20.28 7.12
C ASP A 265 2.11 20.40 5.83
N ASN A 266 0.96 19.70 5.75
CA ASN A 266 0.05 19.72 4.61
C ASN A 266 -1.21 20.57 4.85
N LYS A 267 -1.21 21.45 5.85
CA LYS A 267 -2.34 22.32 6.18
C LYS A 267 -2.85 23.10 4.97
N GLY A 268 -4.17 23.07 4.78
CA GLY A 268 -4.89 23.78 3.72
C GLY A 268 -4.93 23.02 2.39
N ARG A 269 -4.37 21.81 2.32
CA ARG A 269 -4.43 20.95 1.13
C ARG A 269 -5.61 19.99 1.20
N VAL A 270 -6.15 19.68 0.04
CA VAL A 270 -7.03 18.52 -0.16
C VAL A 270 -6.15 17.35 -0.58
N LEU A 271 -6.14 16.29 0.22
CA LEU A 271 -5.32 15.10 -0.01
C LEU A 271 -6.20 14.00 -0.57
N ALA A 272 -5.77 13.42 -1.69
CA ALA A 272 -6.40 12.24 -2.29
C ALA A 272 -5.55 11.01 -1.98
N ASN A 273 -6.18 9.93 -1.56
CA ASN A 273 -5.52 8.67 -1.23
C ASN A 273 -6.24 7.51 -1.91
N ASP A 274 -5.47 6.64 -2.55
CA ASP A 274 -5.95 5.42 -3.21
C ASP A 274 -5.27 4.19 -2.60
N PHE A 275 -5.93 3.02 -2.70
CA PHE A 275 -5.39 1.74 -2.22
C PHE A 275 -5.02 1.72 -0.73
N VAL A 276 -5.65 2.58 0.09
CA VAL A 276 -5.41 2.69 1.53
C VAL A 276 -5.86 1.42 2.23
N VAL A 277 -4.93 0.69 2.84
CA VAL A 277 -5.24 -0.51 3.61
C VAL A 277 -5.98 -0.13 4.89
N ARG A 278 -7.23 -0.59 4.98
CA ARG A 278 -8.10 -0.37 6.14
C ARG A 278 -8.03 -1.54 7.12
N LYS A 279 -7.79 -2.76 6.63
CA LYS A 279 -7.59 -3.97 7.43
C LYS A 279 -6.59 -4.92 6.78
N LEU A 280 -5.83 -5.65 7.59
CA LEU A 280 -4.91 -6.69 7.16
C LEU A 280 -5.04 -7.86 8.14
N GLU A 281 -5.51 -9.00 7.64
CA GLU A 281 -5.73 -10.19 8.45
C GLU A 281 -4.95 -11.37 7.87
N LYS A 282 -4.53 -12.28 8.75
CA LYS A 282 -3.94 -13.54 8.33
C LYS A 282 -5.04 -14.58 8.11
N LEU A 283 -5.12 -15.13 6.91
CA LEU A 283 -6.01 -16.24 6.58
C LEU A 283 -5.55 -17.54 7.25
N CYS A 284 -4.28 -17.90 7.03
CA CYS A 284 -3.67 -19.09 7.61
C CYS A 284 -2.15 -19.09 7.48
N SER A 285 -1.49 -19.92 8.27
CA SER A 285 -0.08 -20.27 8.10
C SER A 285 0.05 -21.62 7.39
N VAL A 286 0.94 -21.71 6.42
CA VAL A 286 1.20 -22.89 5.60
C VAL A 286 2.64 -23.34 5.84
N LYS A 287 2.83 -24.60 6.23
CA LYS A 287 4.15 -25.23 6.38
C LYS A 287 4.34 -26.33 5.34
N SER A 288 5.53 -26.41 4.74
CA SER A 288 5.97 -27.49 3.84
C SER A 288 4.90 -27.88 2.82
N ALA A 289 4.54 -26.97 1.92
CA ALA A 289 3.46 -27.17 0.95
C ALA A 289 3.96 -27.28 -0.49
N SER A 290 3.40 -28.23 -1.23
CA SER A 290 3.58 -28.27 -2.69
C SER A 290 2.88 -27.07 -3.34
N ALA A 291 3.38 -26.64 -4.51
CA ALA A 291 2.77 -25.57 -5.29
C ALA A 291 1.30 -25.82 -5.69
N LYS A 292 0.86 -27.09 -5.68
CA LYS A 292 -0.52 -27.48 -6.01
C LYS A 292 -1.42 -27.60 -4.77
N LYS A 293 -0.91 -27.32 -3.57
CA LYS A 293 -1.71 -27.41 -2.34
C LYS A 293 -2.83 -26.37 -2.39
N THR A 294 -4.06 -26.83 -2.32
CA THR A 294 -5.23 -25.98 -2.11
C THR A 294 -5.30 -25.56 -0.64
N VAL A 295 -5.51 -24.27 -0.44
CA VAL A 295 -5.74 -23.64 0.85
C VAL A 295 -7.15 -23.07 0.83
N SER A 296 -7.86 -23.18 1.95
CA SER A 296 -9.18 -22.59 2.14
C SER A 296 -9.24 -21.97 3.54
N GLY A 297 -9.91 -20.84 3.66
CA GLY A 297 -10.15 -20.17 4.93
C GLY A 297 -11.12 -19.01 4.79
N THR A 298 -11.56 -18.49 5.93
CA THR A 298 -12.41 -17.29 6.00
C THR A 298 -11.78 -16.30 6.97
N VAL A 299 -11.70 -15.04 6.57
CA VAL A 299 -11.40 -13.91 7.46
C VAL A 299 -12.65 -13.04 7.62
N ALA A 300 -12.81 -12.45 8.80
CA ALA A 300 -13.89 -11.50 9.08
C ALA A 300 -13.28 -10.14 9.41
N PHE A 301 -13.81 -9.09 8.78
CA PHE A 301 -13.41 -7.71 9.00
C PHE A 301 -14.53 -6.94 9.68
N CYS A 302 -14.20 -6.21 10.75
CA CYS A 302 -15.08 -5.15 11.26
C CYS A 302 -14.96 -3.92 10.36
N LEU A 303 -16.06 -3.53 9.73
CA LEU A 303 -16.14 -2.39 8.82
C LEU A 303 -16.23 -1.07 9.60
N TRP A 304 -15.97 0.04 8.90
CA TRP A 304 -16.07 1.40 9.44
C TRP A 304 -17.41 2.04 9.07
N GLU A 305 -17.83 3.07 9.80
CA GLU A 305 -19.16 3.69 9.66
C GLU A 305 -19.46 4.20 8.23
N SER A 306 -18.44 4.64 7.49
CA SER A 306 -18.56 5.14 6.11
C SER A 306 -18.12 4.13 5.05
N PHE A 307 -18.20 2.84 5.34
CA PHE A 307 -17.82 1.78 4.40
C PHE A 307 -18.60 1.87 3.08
N ASN A 308 -17.88 1.78 1.97
CA ASN A 308 -18.43 1.72 0.62
C ASN A 308 -17.73 0.62 -0.19
N GLY A 309 -18.43 -0.49 -0.44
CA GLY A 309 -17.90 -1.65 -1.16
C GLY A 309 -17.37 -1.31 -2.55
N THR A 310 -17.99 -0.37 -3.26
CA THR A 310 -17.59 0.05 -4.62
C THR A 310 -16.23 0.75 -4.68
N LYS A 311 -15.75 1.25 -3.53
CA LYS A 311 -14.43 1.87 -3.37
C LYS A 311 -13.39 0.90 -2.82
N CYS A 312 -13.80 -0.31 -2.45
CA CYS A 312 -12.97 -1.26 -1.74
C CYS A 312 -12.55 -2.42 -2.64
N GLY A 313 -11.37 -2.96 -2.34
CA GLY A 313 -10.87 -4.20 -2.93
C GLY A 313 -10.20 -5.08 -1.89
N VAL A 314 -9.99 -6.34 -2.24
CA VAL A 314 -9.25 -7.30 -1.42
C VAL A 314 -8.02 -7.78 -2.17
N ALA A 315 -6.85 -7.59 -1.58
CA ALA A 315 -5.62 -8.22 -2.03
C ALA A 315 -5.28 -9.43 -1.15
N VAL A 316 -4.95 -10.55 -1.77
CA VAL A 316 -4.37 -11.71 -1.10
C VAL A 316 -2.91 -11.85 -1.53
N PHE A 317 -2.02 -12.11 -0.59
CA PHE A 317 -0.62 -12.35 -0.89
C PHE A 317 -0.01 -13.39 0.06
N VAL A 318 1.02 -14.05 -0.43
CA VAL A 318 1.76 -15.08 0.31
C VAL A 318 3.10 -14.47 0.74
N GLU A 319 3.34 -14.38 2.04
CA GLU A 319 4.60 -13.86 2.59
C GLU A 319 5.27 -14.87 3.52
N ASN A 320 6.60 -14.89 3.60
CA ASN A 320 7.30 -15.66 4.62
C ASN A 320 7.52 -14.81 5.89
N ASN A 321 8.23 -15.38 6.87
CA ASN A 321 8.62 -14.71 8.10
C ASN A 321 9.55 -13.49 7.92
N LEU A 322 10.19 -13.33 6.75
CA LEU A 322 10.97 -12.15 6.37
C LEU A 322 10.14 -11.14 5.58
N HIS A 323 8.82 -11.33 5.49
CA HIS A 323 7.89 -10.54 4.67
C HIS A 323 8.21 -10.54 3.17
N HIS A 324 9.02 -11.50 2.71
CA HIS A 324 9.25 -11.71 1.29
C HIS A 324 7.98 -12.26 0.63
N ILE A 325 7.53 -11.61 -0.45
CA ILE A 325 6.30 -11.97 -1.15
C ILE A 325 6.54 -13.05 -2.21
N PHE A 326 5.66 -14.05 -2.29
CA PHE A 326 5.80 -15.22 -3.17
C PHE A 326 4.62 -15.40 -4.13
N GLY A 327 3.78 -14.38 -4.25
CA GLY A 327 2.64 -14.33 -5.14
C GLY A 327 1.54 -13.46 -4.53
N CYS A 328 0.83 -12.74 -5.38
CA CYS A 328 -0.32 -11.94 -4.97
C CYS A 328 -1.43 -12.00 -6.03
N GLN A 329 -2.64 -11.71 -5.60
CA GLN A 329 -3.85 -11.65 -6.41
C GLN A 329 -4.77 -10.58 -5.82
N ASN A 330 -5.49 -9.86 -6.67
CA ASN A 330 -6.42 -8.82 -6.27
C ASN A 330 -7.85 -9.19 -6.68
N PHE A 331 -8.83 -8.79 -5.88
CA PHE A 331 -10.26 -8.96 -6.10
C PHE A 331 -10.96 -7.61 -5.89
N GLN A 332 -11.90 -7.28 -6.77
CA GLN A 332 -12.86 -6.21 -6.51
C GLN A 332 -14.01 -6.75 -5.67
N LEU A 333 -14.52 -5.93 -4.76
CA LEU A 333 -15.74 -6.30 -4.05
C LEU A 333 -16.94 -6.26 -5.03
N PRO A 334 -17.89 -7.21 -4.91
CA PRO A 334 -19.16 -7.12 -5.60
C PRO A 334 -19.92 -5.83 -5.25
N GLU A 335 -20.72 -5.31 -6.19
CA GLU A 335 -21.50 -4.06 -5.98
C GLU A 335 -22.58 -4.19 -4.89
N ASP A 336 -22.99 -5.42 -4.56
CA ASP A 336 -24.04 -5.75 -3.58
C ASP A 336 -23.51 -5.95 -2.15
N ILE A 337 -22.21 -5.73 -1.91
CA ILE A 337 -21.56 -5.79 -0.58
C ILE A 337 -21.54 -4.42 0.09
#